data_AF-A0A845W8S4-F1
#
_entry.id   AF-A0A845W8S4-F1
#
_cell.length_a   1.000
_cell.length_b   1.000
_cell.length_c   1.000
_cell.angle_alpha   90.00
_cell.angle_beta   90.00
_cell.angle_gamma   90.00
#
_symmetry.space_group_name_H-M   'P 1'
#
loop_
_entity.id
_entity.type
_entity.pdbx_description
1 polymer ?
#
loop_
_entity_poly.entity_id
_entity_poly.type
_entity_poly.pdbx_seq_one_letter_code
_entity_poly.pdbx_strand_id
1 'polypeptide(L)'
;MNQFFGKYRGTVTNTKDLNKRGRLEVSVPSVLGDQCLWAEPCVPYAGKDIGMFAIPPKGTEVWVEFEGGNRERPIWTGCFWCPNELPKKAAEATTAGEPEKLQMFKTQGVTISVSSLSKGKKYLLLEVAKPVVDKPLKVLFDENGIEINNNNKTTAKLTEKAIELKNGKDSIVTITEESIKLAEKQVEVELNKDKIRLKKSKSIAELTESAFNLEKDKSKVQLSDSGVKMSKTTSAVVEITSSAINLKKGSASVELSGNKVNLNKGSHTTM
;
A
#
# COMPACT_ATOMS: atom_id res chain seq x y z
N MET A 1 -40.28 5.03 -47.36
CA MET A 1 -39.04 4.71 -46.63
C MET A 1 -39.34 4.82 -45.15
N ASN A 2 -39.18 3.75 -44.39
CA ASN A 2 -39.34 3.83 -42.94
C ASN A 2 -38.11 4.51 -42.36
N GLN A 3 -38.31 5.61 -41.64
CA GLN A 3 -37.26 6.29 -40.89
C GLN A 3 -37.28 5.77 -39.45
N PHE A 4 -36.11 5.40 -38.94
CA PHE A 4 -35.94 4.77 -37.63
C PHE A 4 -35.37 5.78 -36.64
N PHE A 5 -36.22 6.65 -36.12
CA PHE A 5 -35.82 7.64 -35.12
C PHE A 5 -35.94 7.07 -33.71
N GLY A 6 -34.93 7.34 -32.87
CA GLY A 6 -34.88 6.92 -31.47
C GLY A 6 -33.87 5.81 -31.21
N LYS A 7 -33.95 5.25 -30.00
CA LYS A 7 -33.04 4.19 -29.52
C LYS A 7 -33.69 2.82 -29.63
N TYR A 8 -32.96 1.89 -30.22
CA TYR A 8 -33.33 0.49 -30.38
C TYR A 8 -32.39 -0.39 -29.58
N ARG A 9 -32.92 -1.47 -29.00
CA ARG A 9 -32.08 -2.46 -28.30
C ARG A 9 -31.33 -3.30 -29.32
N GLY A 10 -30.03 -3.42 -29.13
CA GLY A 10 -29.21 -4.33 -29.90
C GLY A 10 -28.20 -5.06 -29.03
N THR A 11 -27.64 -6.12 -29.60
CA THR A 11 -26.63 -6.95 -28.94
C THR A 11 -25.34 -6.92 -29.75
N VAL A 12 -24.21 -6.79 -29.06
CA VAL A 12 -22.88 -6.84 -29.70
C VAL A 12 -22.58 -8.26 -30.18
N THR A 13 -22.41 -8.45 -31.48
CA THR A 13 -22.09 -9.75 -32.09
C THR A 13 -20.60 -9.93 -32.37
N ASN A 14 -19.88 -8.83 -32.59
CA ASN A 14 -18.43 -8.82 -32.87
C ASN A 14 -17.79 -7.47 -32.50
N THR A 15 -16.54 -7.52 -32.04
CA THR A 15 -15.74 -6.35 -31.64
C THR A 15 -14.46 -6.19 -32.48
N LYS A 16 -14.19 -7.09 -33.43
CA LYS A 16 -12.99 -7.07 -34.29
C LYS A 16 -13.13 -6.09 -35.46
N ASP A 17 -13.16 -4.79 -35.15
CA ASP A 17 -13.26 -3.72 -36.17
C ASP A 17 -11.95 -3.58 -36.97
N LEU A 18 -11.92 -4.16 -38.17
CA LEU A 18 -10.77 -4.08 -39.07
C LEU A 18 -10.43 -2.65 -39.53
N ASN A 19 -11.39 -1.72 -39.47
CA ASN A 19 -11.19 -0.32 -39.85
C ASN A 19 -10.62 0.53 -38.70
N LYS A 20 -10.46 -0.02 -37.48
CA LYS A 20 -9.84 0.65 -36.32
C LYS A 20 -10.53 1.97 -35.93
N ARG A 21 -11.85 2.00 -36.01
CA ARG A 21 -12.69 3.18 -35.73
C ARG A 21 -13.48 3.06 -34.42
N GLY A 22 -13.36 1.94 -33.71
CA GLY A 22 -14.15 1.68 -32.50
C GLY A 22 -15.59 1.26 -32.81
N ARG A 23 -15.82 0.67 -33.99
CA ARG A 23 -17.14 0.16 -34.39
C ARG A 23 -17.46 -1.14 -33.68
N LEU A 24 -18.75 -1.42 -33.57
CA LEU A 24 -19.30 -2.68 -33.07
C LEU A 24 -20.17 -3.29 -34.15
N GLU A 25 -20.05 -4.59 -34.38
CA GLU A 25 -21.09 -5.30 -35.12
C GLU A 25 -22.25 -5.56 -34.17
N VAL A 26 -23.45 -5.13 -34.55
CA VAL A 26 -24.64 -5.20 -33.71
C VAL A 26 -25.77 -5.93 -34.44
N SER A 27 -26.50 -6.75 -33.69
CA SER A 27 -27.82 -7.26 -34.07
C SER A 27 -28.88 -6.34 -33.49
N VAL A 28 -29.87 -5.93 -34.29
CA VAL A 28 -31.01 -5.10 -33.85
C VAL A 28 -32.30 -5.70 -34.44
N PRO A 29 -32.84 -6.79 -33.87
CA PRO A 29 -33.90 -7.56 -34.52
C PRO A 29 -35.15 -6.75 -34.91
N SER A 30 -35.52 -5.75 -34.10
CA SER A 30 -36.68 -4.90 -34.35
C SER A 30 -36.55 -3.97 -35.57
N VAL A 31 -35.33 -3.75 -36.07
CA VAL A 31 -35.05 -2.87 -37.22
C VAL A 31 -34.36 -3.60 -38.36
N LEU A 32 -33.40 -4.48 -38.06
CA LEU A 32 -32.53 -5.18 -39.01
C LEU A 32 -33.00 -6.61 -39.33
N GLY A 33 -33.92 -7.19 -38.55
CA GLY A 33 -34.22 -8.61 -38.62
C GLY A 33 -32.99 -9.43 -38.23
N ASP A 34 -32.65 -10.44 -39.03
CA ASP A 34 -31.49 -11.32 -38.77
C ASP A 34 -30.14 -10.71 -39.19
N GLN A 35 -30.16 -9.53 -39.83
CA GLN A 35 -28.94 -8.86 -40.28
C GLN A 35 -28.18 -8.24 -39.10
N CYS A 36 -26.85 -8.32 -39.18
CA CYS A 36 -25.95 -7.60 -38.30
C CYS A 36 -25.18 -6.56 -39.11
N LEU A 37 -25.01 -5.36 -38.56
CA LEU A 37 -24.31 -4.26 -39.23
C LEU A 37 -23.25 -3.65 -38.31
N TRP A 38 -22.19 -3.10 -38.90
CA TRP A 38 -21.17 -2.36 -38.16
C TRP A 38 -21.68 -0.95 -37.82
N ALA A 39 -21.87 -0.70 -36.53
CA ALA A 39 -22.31 0.58 -35.99
C ALA A 39 -21.13 1.49 -35.65
N GLU A 40 -21.25 2.78 -36.00
CA GLU A 40 -20.29 3.81 -35.61
C GLU A 40 -20.42 4.16 -34.11
N PRO A 41 -19.33 4.54 -33.42
CA PRO A 41 -19.37 4.90 -32.02
C PRO A 41 -19.94 6.31 -31.78
N CYS A 42 -20.83 6.41 -30.80
CA CYS A 42 -21.14 7.66 -30.11
C CYS A 42 -20.59 7.58 -28.68
N VAL A 43 -19.31 7.92 -28.54
CA VAL A 43 -18.59 7.89 -27.26
C VAL A 43 -18.57 9.26 -26.57
N PRO A 44 -18.43 9.32 -25.23
CA PRO A 44 -18.47 10.59 -24.49
C PRO A 44 -17.31 11.56 -24.80
N TYR A 45 -16.18 11.04 -25.29
CA TYR A 45 -15.01 11.85 -25.61
C TYR A 45 -14.22 11.18 -26.74
N ALA A 46 -13.95 11.91 -27.82
CA ALA A 46 -13.16 11.45 -28.95
C ALA A 46 -12.50 12.62 -29.68
N GLY A 47 -11.30 12.40 -30.20
CA GLY A 47 -10.53 13.33 -31.02
C GLY A 47 -9.29 12.64 -31.59
N LYS A 48 -8.42 13.40 -32.26
CA LYS A 48 -7.14 12.86 -32.75
C LYS A 48 -6.25 12.50 -31.54
N ASP A 49 -5.97 11.21 -31.36
CA ASP A 49 -5.12 10.66 -30.29
C ASP A 49 -5.60 10.93 -28.85
N ILE A 50 -6.89 11.21 -28.67
CA ILE A 50 -7.52 11.45 -27.37
C ILE A 50 -8.93 10.85 -27.38
N GLY A 51 -9.40 10.34 -26.24
CA GLY A 51 -10.76 9.83 -26.16
C GLY A 51 -11.03 8.87 -25.00
N MET A 52 -12.30 8.49 -24.85
CA MET A 52 -12.75 7.42 -23.96
C MET A 52 -12.96 6.15 -24.77
N PHE A 53 -11.97 5.24 -24.71
CA PHE A 53 -12.01 3.97 -25.42
C PHE A 53 -12.37 2.82 -24.47
N ALA A 54 -13.66 2.49 -24.40
CA ALA A 54 -14.19 1.39 -23.58
C ALA A 54 -15.18 0.58 -24.42
N ILE A 55 -14.66 -0.41 -25.15
CA ILE A 55 -15.45 -1.25 -26.05
C ILE A 55 -16.17 -2.34 -25.23
N PRO A 56 -17.51 -2.42 -25.28
CA PRO A 56 -18.24 -3.47 -24.59
C PRO A 56 -17.92 -4.85 -25.21
N PRO A 57 -17.84 -5.91 -24.38
CA PRO A 57 -17.57 -7.25 -24.88
C PRO A 57 -18.71 -7.78 -25.76
N LYS A 58 -18.39 -8.81 -26.56
CA LYS A 58 -19.41 -9.55 -27.31
C LYS A 58 -20.49 -10.08 -26.35
N GLY A 59 -21.75 -9.96 -26.77
CA GLY A 59 -22.92 -10.33 -25.99
C GLY A 59 -23.47 -9.22 -25.09
N THR A 60 -22.79 -8.08 -24.98
CA THR A 60 -23.34 -6.92 -24.24
C THR A 60 -24.51 -6.29 -24.98
N GLU A 61 -25.52 -5.88 -24.22
CA GLU A 61 -26.65 -5.12 -24.71
C GLU A 61 -26.35 -3.62 -24.82
N VAL A 62 -26.69 -3.05 -25.97
CA VAL A 62 -26.39 -1.67 -26.35
C VAL A 62 -27.62 -0.96 -26.90
N TRP A 63 -27.64 0.37 -26.73
CA TRP A 63 -28.57 1.22 -27.45
C TRP A 63 -28.01 1.57 -28.82
N VAL A 64 -28.79 1.27 -29.87
CA VAL A 64 -28.47 1.58 -31.26
C VAL A 64 -29.41 2.65 -31.80
N GLU A 65 -28.85 3.62 -32.48
CA GLU A 65 -29.56 4.65 -33.25
C GLU A 65 -29.17 4.51 -34.73
N PHE A 66 -29.84 5.26 -35.59
CA PHE A 66 -29.62 5.24 -37.03
C PHE A 66 -29.42 6.67 -37.55
N GLU A 67 -28.28 6.97 -38.18
CA GLU A 67 -27.93 8.31 -38.65
C GLU A 67 -29.03 8.85 -39.60
N GLY A 68 -29.67 9.95 -39.22
CA GLY A 68 -30.81 10.50 -39.99
C GLY A 68 -32.00 9.54 -40.14
N GLY A 69 -32.13 8.56 -39.25
CA GLY A 69 -33.13 7.49 -39.33
C GLY A 69 -32.84 6.44 -40.42
N ASN A 70 -31.65 6.45 -41.02
CA ASN A 70 -31.27 5.51 -42.07
C ASN A 70 -30.80 4.18 -41.49
N ARG A 71 -31.60 3.13 -41.73
CA ARG A 71 -31.34 1.74 -41.30
C ARG A 71 -29.93 1.23 -41.63
N GLU A 72 -29.34 1.67 -42.74
CA GLU A 72 -28.02 1.24 -43.20
C GLU A 72 -26.85 1.97 -42.50
N ARG A 73 -27.15 2.89 -41.57
CA ARG A 73 -26.14 3.70 -40.86
C ARG A 73 -26.32 3.64 -39.34
N PRO A 74 -26.09 2.47 -38.73
CA PRO A 74 -26.26 2.32 -37.29
C PRO A 74 -25.15 3.06 -36.50
N ILE A 75 -25.52 3.53 -35.32
CA ILE A 75 -24.66 4.18 -34.33
C ILE A 75 -24.90 3.50 -32.98
N TRP A 76 -23.86 3.05 -32.27
CA TRP A 76 -24.00 2.56 -30.91
C TRP A 76 -23.78 3.71 -29.91
N THR A 77 -24.70 3.89 -28.97
CA THR A 77 -24.81 5.11 -28.14
C THR A 77 -24.78 4.86 -26.63
N GLY A 78 -24.42 3.66 -26.20
CA GLY A 78 -24.29 3.29 -24.79
C GLY A 78 -24.67 1.83 -24.53
N CYS A 79 -24.44 1.38 -23.30
CA CYS A 79 -24.82 0.05 -22.82
C CYS A 79 -25.96 0.15 -21.82
N PHE A 80 -26.66 -0.94 -21.58
CA PHE A 80 -27.59 -1.08 -20.46
C PHE A 80 -27.42 -2.45 -19.80
N TRP A 81 -27.73 -2.53 -18.51
CA TRP A 81 -27.69 -3.80 -17.80
C TRP A 81 -28.98 -4.58 -18.04
N CYS A 82 -28.86 -5.84 -18.43
CA CYS A 82 -29.95 -6.79 -18.29
C CYS A 82 -30.20 -7.15 -16.81
N PRO A 83 -31.33 -7.81 -16.51
CA PRO A 83 -31.57 -8.34 -15.18
C PRO A 83 -30.37 -9.14 -14.67
N ASN A 84 -29.90 -8.80 -13.47
CA ASN A 84 -28.75 -9.42 -12.78
C ASN A 84 -27.35 -9.10 -13.36
N GLU A 85 -27.21 -8.17 -14.31
CA GLU A 85 -25.89 -7.77 -14.83
C GLU A 85 -25.28 -6.54 -14.15
N LEU A 86 -26.07 -5.80 -13.36
CA LEU A 86 -25.57 -4.66 -12.60
C LEU A 86 -24.43 -5.13 -11.68
N PRO A 87 -23.29 -4.41 -11.59
CA PRO A 87 -22.20 -4.80 -10.72
C PRO A 87 -22.67 -5.05 -9.29
N LYS A 88 -22.26 -6.18 -8.70
CA LYS A 88 -22.74 -6.64 -7.38
C LYS A 88 -22.79 -5.54 -6.31
N LYS A 89 -21.71 -4.75 -6.16
CA LYS A 89 -21.67 -3.64 -5.18
C LYS A 89 -22.72 -2.56 -5.46
N ALA A 90 -22.97 -2.24 -6.74
CA ALA A 90 -24.02 -1.29 -7.12
C ALA A 90 -25.41 -1.86 -6.85
N ALA A 91 -25.65 -3.15 -7.13
CA ALA A 91 -26.90 -3.82 -6.77
C ALA A 91 -27.14 -3.85 -5.25
N GLU A 92 -26.08 -4.07 -4.46
CA GLU A 92 -26.12 -3.98 -2.99
C GLU A 92 -26.47 -2.56 -2.52
N ALA A 93 -25.88 -1.52 -3.11
CA ALA A 93 -26.21 -0.12 -2.82
C ALA A 93 -27.67 0.22 -3.17
N THR A 94 -28.18 -0.27 -4.31
CA THR A 94 -29.59 -0.13 -4.68
C THR A 94 -30.51 -0.82 -3.67
N THR A 95 -30.17 -2.04 -3.25
CA THR A 95 -30.94 -2.80 -2.25
C THR A 95 -30.92 -2.10 -0.88
N ALA A 96 -29.83 -1.42 -0.54
CA ALA A 96 -29.70 -0.61 0.66
C ALA A 96 -30.48 0.73 0.60
N GLY A 97 -31.06 1.08 -0.55
CA GLY A 97 -31.78 2.35 -0.74
C GLY A 97 -30.88 3.57 -0.94
N GLU A 98 -29.60 3.36 -1.28
CA GLU A 98 -28.59 4.41 -1.41
C GLU A 98 -27.76 4.28 -2.72
N PRO A 99 -28.37 4.05 -3.89
CA PRO A 99 -27.62 3.81 -5.14
C PRO A 99 -26.71 4.99 -5.52
N GLU A 100 -27.09 6.22 -5.18
CA GLU A 100 -26.33 7.44 -5.45
C GLU A 100 -25.08 7.60 -4.58
N LYS A 101 -24.93 6.78 -3.53
CA LYS A 101 -23.76 6.80 -2.63
C LYS A 101 -22.68 5.79 -3.06
N LEU A 102 -22.83 5.14 -4.21
CA LEU A 102 -21.79 4.34 -4.83
C LEU A 102 -21.64 4.72 -6.31
N GLN A 103 -20.49 5.26 -6.66
CA GLN A 103 -20.07 5.50 -8.04
C GLN A 103 -18.98 4.50 -8.40
N MET A 104 -19.05 3.89 -9.58
CA MET A 104 -18.00 2.96 -10.03
C MET A 104 -17.84 2.90 -11.53
N PHE A 105 -16.59 2.71 -11.95
CA PHE A 105 -16.23 2.22 -13.28
C PHE A 105 -15.58 0.85 -13.11
N LYS A 106 -16.18 -0.19 -13.70
CA LYS A 106 -15.72 -1.57 -13.57
C LYS A 106 -15.61 -2.24 -14.92
N THR A 107 -14.42 -2.74 -15.21
CA THR A 107 -14.12 -3.64 -16.33
C THR A 107 -13.90 -5.07 -15.78
N GLN A 108 -13.49 -6.00 -16.64
CA GLN A 108 -13.21 -7.38 -16.21
C GLN A 108 -12.08 -7.47 -15.17
N GLY A 109 -11.09 -6.59 -15.20
CA GLY A 109 -9.93 -6.66 -14.31
C GLY A 109 -9.59 -5.37 -13.58
N VAL A 110 -10.33 -4.27 -13.79
CA VAL A 110 -10.12 -3.00 -13.09
C VAL A 110 -11.43 -2.52 -12.49
N THR A 111 -11.39 -2.09 -11.22
CA THR A 111 -12.49 -1.38 -10.57
C THR A 111 -11.98 -0.08 -9.99
N ILE A 112 -12.60 1.03 -10.38
CA ILE A 112 -12.48 2.33 -9.72
C ILE A 112 -13.82 2.60 -9.05
N SER A 113 -13.84 2.88 -7.75
CA SER A 113 -15.09 3.08 -7.02
C SER A 113 -14.96 4.09 -5.89
N VAL A 114 -16.03 4.85 -5.68
CA VAL A 114 -16.22 5.77 -4.55
C VAL A 114 -17.46 5.30 -3.80
N SER A 115 -17.37 5.20 -2.48
CA SER A 115 -18.49 4.85 -1.62
C SER A 115 -18.64 5.84 -0.47
N SER A 116 -19.85 6.34 -0.27
CA SER A 116 -20.27 7.17 0.85
C SER A 116 -21.49 6.59 1.59
N LEU A 117 -21.76 5.29 1.39
CA LEU A 117 -22.89 4.57 1.99
C LEU A 117 -22.99 4.82 3.50
N SER A 118 -24.21 4.90 4.01
CA SER A 118 -24.43 5.17 5.45
C SER A 118 -24.03 3.97 6.32
N LYS A 119 -24.17 2.76 5.78
CA LYS A 119 -23.71 1.52 6.38
C LYS A 119 -22.53 0.96 5.59
N GLY A 120 -21.42 0.69 6.27
CA GLY A 120 -20.20 0.16 5.66
C GLY A 120 -19.08 1.21 5.60
N LYS A 121 -17.99 0.84 4.93
CA LYS A 121 -16.81 1.71 4.81
C LYS A 121 -17.04 2.76 3.72
N LYS A 122 -16.67 4.00 4.02
CA LYS A 122 -16.56 5.09 3.04
C LYS A 122 -15.16 5.10 2.45
N TYR A 123 -15.03 5.21 1.13
CA TYR A 123 -13.72 5.10 0.48
C TYR A 123 -13.68 5.65 -0.94
N LEU A 124 -12.46 5.90 -1.42
CA LEU A 124 -12.07 5.83 -2.83
C LEU A 124 -11.15 4.61 -3.02
N LEU A 125 -11.42 3.78 -4.03
CA LEU A 125 -10.75 2.51 -4.26
C LEU A 125 -10.42 2.32 -5.74
N LEU A 126 -9.15 2.00 -6.02
CA LEU A 126 -8.69 1.37 -7.25
C LEU A 126 -8.28 -0.08 -6.95
N GLU A 127 -8.86 -1.03 -7.68
CA GLU A 127 -8.52 -2.45 -7.61
C GLU A 127 -8.18 -2.97 -9.01
N VAL A 128 -7.08 -3.72 -9.11
CA VAL A 128 -6.64 -4.38 -10.34
C VAL A 128 -6.50 -5.86 -10.03
N ALA A 129 -7.16 -6.70 -10.82
CA ALA A 129 -7.22 -8.15 -10.64
C ALA A 129 -7.16 -8.86 -12.00
N LYS A 130 -7.40 -10.18 -12.01
CA LYS A 130 -7.51 -10.96 -13.24
C LYS A 130 -8.63 -10.36 -14.12
N PRO A 131 -8.44 -10.28 -15.45
CA PRO A 131 -7.32 -10.84 -16.22
C PRO A 131 -6.10 -9.91 -16.36
N VAL A 132 -6.08 -8.72 -15.75
CA VAL A 132 -5.00 -7.74 -15.93
C VAL A 132 -3.74 -8.13 -15.15
N VAL A 133 -3.92 -8.60 -13.90
CA VAL A 133 -2.84 -9.11 -13.05
C VAL A 133 -3.27 -10.40 -12.35
N ASP A 134 -2.35 -11.34 -12.15
CA ASP A 134 -2.65 -12.59 -11.46
C ASP A 134 -2.92 -12.42 -9.97
N LYS A 135 -2.19 -11.49 -9.34
CA LYS A 135 -2.29 -11.17 -7.92
C LYS A 135 -2.92 -9.80 -7.75
N PRO A 136 -4.02 -9.67 -7.00
CA PRO A 136 -4.73 -8.40 -6.88
C PRO A 136 -3.86 -7.27 -6.32
N LEU A 137 -4.00 -6.09 -6.91
CA LEU A 137 -3.39 -4.85 -6.47
C LEU A 137 -4.49 -3.88 -6.04
N LYS A 138 -4.23 -3.09 -5.00
CA LYS A 138 -5.22 -2.17 -4.43
C LYS A 138 -4.58 -0.84 -4.02
N VAL A 139 -5.27 0.25 -4.32
CA VAL A 139 -5.04 1.57 -3.71
C VAL A 139 -6.34 2.00 -3.05
N LEU A 140 -6.29 2.28 -1.75
CA LEU A 140 -7.44 2.63 -0.92
C LEU A 140 -7.21 3.97 -0.25
N PHE A 141 -8.23 4.81 -0.27
CA PHE A 141 -8.35 6.00 0.56
C PHE A 141 -9.61 5.79 1.41
N ASP A 142 -9.48 5.79 2.73
CA ASP A 142 -10.60 5.69 3.66
C ASP A 142 -10.36 6.54 4.91
N GLU A 143 -11.23 6.42 5.92
CA GLU A 143 -11.13 7.15 7.18
C GLU A 143 -9.82 6.87 7.97
N ASN A 144 -9.13 5.77 7.67
CA ASN A 144 -7.87 5.40 8.31
C ASN A 144 -6.65 5.97 7.55
N GLY A 145 -6.85 6.58 6.39
CA GLY A 145 -5.81 7.17 5.56
C GLY A 145 -5.70 6.53 4.17
N ILE A 146 -4.47 6.31 3.72
CA ILE A 146 -4.15 5.80 2.38
C ILE A 146 -3.39 4.48 2.50
N GLU A 147 -3.80 3.47 1.73
CA GLU A 147 -3.13 2.17 1.64
C GLU A 147 -2.87 1.78 0.18
N ILE A 148 -1.60 1.50 -0.16
CA ILE A 148 -1.19 0.80 -1.37
C ILE A 148 -0.85 -0.64 -0.98
N ASN A 149 -1.51 -1.62 -1.59
CA ASN A 149 -1.44 -3.02 -1.20
C ASN A 149 -1.21 -3.91 -2.43
N ASN A 150 -0.14 -4.70 -2.39
CA ASN A 150 0.16 -5.75 -3.36
C ASN A 150 -0.11 -7.11 -2.71
N ASN A 151 -1.36 -7.56 -2.82
CA ASN A 151 -1.83 -8.86 -2.36
C ASN A 151 -1.40 -9.22 -0.92
N ASN A 152 -1.46 -8.25 0.00
CA ASN A 152 -1.02 -8.33 1.40
C ASN A 152 0.45 -8.74 1.61
N LYS A 153 1.24 -8.88 0.54
CA LYS A 153 2.66 -9.22 0.62
C LYS A 153 3.49 -7.97 0.87
N THR A 154 3.25 -6.90 0.13
CA THR A 154 3.89 -5.61 0.36
C THR A 154 2.83 -4.53 0.50
N THR A 155 2.97 -3.67 1.51
CA THR A 155 2.01 -2.58 1.77
C THR A 155 2.74 -1.29 2.09
N ALA A 156 2.21 -0.17 1.62
CA ALA A 156 2.55 1.17 2.08
C ALA A 156 1.30 1.82 2.66
N LYS A 157 1.37 2.33 3.89
CA LYS A 157 0.26 2.99 4.58
C LYS A 157 0.67 4.37 5.04
N LEU A 158 -0.17 5.35 4.75
CA LEU A 158 -0.09 6.71 5.28
C LEU A 158 -1.35 6.94 6.10
N THR A 159 -1.20 6.99 7.42
CA THR A 159 -2.29 7.21 8.38
C THR A 159 -2.06 8.52 9.13
N GLU A 160 -3.03 8.97 9.90
CA GLU A 160 -2.87 10.15 10.77
C GLU A 160 -1.68 10.00 11.74
N LYS A 161 -1.45 8.79 12.25
CA LYS A 161 -0.47 8.55 13.32
C LYS A 161 0.89 8.06 12.84
N ALA A 162 0.94 7.49 11.63
CA ALA A 162 2.13 6.78 11.16
C ALA A 162 2.20 6.66 9.64
N ILE A 163 3.44 6.60 9.15
CA ILE A 163 3.81 6.08 7.83
C ILE A 163 4.40 4.68 8.03
N GLU A 164 3.82 3.67 7.38
CA GLU A 164 4.29 2.28 7.48
C GLU A 164 4.59 1.68 6.10
N LEU A 165 5.77 1.08 5.94
CA LEU A 165 6.14 0.27 4.78
C LEU A 165 6.40 -1.17 5.24
N LYS A 166 5.78 -2.15 4.60
CA LYS A 166 5.92 -3.57 4.95
C LYS A 166 6.26 -4.43 3.75
N ASN A 167 7.14 -5.41 3.95
CA ASN A 167 7.39 -6.51 3.03
C ASN A 167 7.34 -7.84 3.80
N GLY A 168 6.23 -8.56 3.65
CA GLY A 168 5.92 -9.73 4.46
C GLY A 168 5.56 -9.35 5.90
N LYS A 169 5.76 -10.30 6.80
CA LYS A 169 5.40 -10.17 8.21
C LYS A 169 6.46 -9.42 9.03
N ASP A 170 7.73 -9.58 8.67
CA ASP A 170 8.84 -9.25 9.56
C ASP A 170 9.59 -7.98 9.14
N SER A 171 9.62 -7.64 7.84
CA SER A 171 10.33 -6.45 7.33
C SER A 171 9.40 -5.23 7.36
N ILE A 172 9.60 -4.34 8.33
CA ILE A 172 8.72 -3.20 8.58
C ILE A 172 9.57 -1.92 8.79
N VAL A 173 9.16 -0.83 8.14
CA VAL A 173 9.60 0.53 8.47
C VAL A 173 8.39 1.30 8.98
N THR A 174 8.54 1.98 10.12
CA THR A 174 7.49 2.79 10.74
C THR A 174 8.04 4.15 11.11
N ILE A 175 7.38 5.21 10.68
CA ILE A 175 7.65 6.59 11.08
C ILE A 175 6.41 7.08 11.84
N THR A 176 6.58 7.52 13.07
CA THR A 176 5.58 8.20 13.89
C THR A 176 6.07 9.59 14.27
N GLU A 177 5.24 10.39 14.93
CA GLU A 177 5.65 11.70 15.45
C GLU A 177 6.82 11.62 16.43
N GLU A 178 6.90 10.53 17.20
CA GLU A 178 7.88 10.37 18.28
C GLU A 178 9.11 9.54 17.86
N SER A 179 9.03 8.78 16.77
CA SER A 179 10.09 7.82 16.43
C SER A 179 10.14 7.38 14.97
N ILE A 180 11.33 6.96 14.55
CA ILE A 180 11.56 6.22 13.30
C ILE A 180 12.09 4.83 13.67
N LYS A 181 11.44 3.78 13.17
CA LYS A 181 11.76 2.38 13.48
C LYS A 181 11.90 1.54 12.23
N LEU A 182 12.93 0.70 12.20
CA LEU A 182 13.09 -0.38 11.22
C LEU A 182 13.14 -1.70 11.99
N ALA A 183 12.34 -2.67 11.58
CA ALA A 183 12.31 -4.01 12.17
C ALA A 183 12.49 -5.07 11.08
N GLU A 184 13.34 -6.05 11.36
CA GLU A 184 13.53 -7.27 10.57
C GLU A 184 13.83 -8.43 11.52
N LYS A 185 12.78 -9.20 11.86
CA LYS A 185 12.84 -10.33 12.81
C LYS A 185 13.48 -9.97 14.14
N GLN A 186 14.78 -10.23 14.29
CA GLN A 186 15.54 -9.99 15.52
C GLN A 186 16.36 -8.71 15.48
N VAL A 187 16.36 -8.00 14.35
CA VAL A 187 17.08 -6.75 14.12
C VAL A 187 16.10 -5.58 14.24
N GLU A 188 16.46 -4.59 15.04
CA GLU A 188 15.68 -3.36 15.25
C GLU A 188 16.63 -2.16 15.17
N VAL A 189 16.20 -1.11 14.45
CA VAL A 189 16.80 0.23 14.51
C VAL A 189 15.73 1.19 15.02
N GLU A 190 16.05 2.01 16.00
CA GLU A 190 15.16 3.00 16.58
C GLU A 190 15.86 4.36 16.68
N LEU A 191 15.22 5.38 16.14
CA LEU A 191 15.53 6.79 16.33
C LEU A 191 14.36 7.42 17.09
N ASN A 192 14.61 8.07 18.22
CA ASN A 192 13.65 8.91 18.91
C ASN A 192 14.37 10.07 19.61
N LYS A 193 13.62 10.90 20.34
CA LYS A 193 14.18 12.07 21.04
C LYS A 193 15.26 11.72 22.09
N ASP A 194 15.19 10.53 22.68
CA ASP A 194 16.04 10.14 23.81
C ASP A 194 17.28 9.37 23.36
N LYS A 195 17.22 8.67 22.21
CA LYS A 195 18.27 7.75 21.77
C LYS A 195 18.28 7.43 20.28
N ILE A 196 19.44 6.97 19.82
CA ILE A 196 19.67 6.23 18.58
C ILE A 196 20.11 4.82 18.96
N ARG A 197 19.38 3.79 18.52
CA ARG A 197 19.62 2.40 18.95
C ARG A 197 19.64 1.43 17.77
N LEU A 198 20.64 0.56 17.73
CA LEU A 198 20.72 -0.64 16.90
C LEU A 198 20.71 -1.87 17.81
N LYS A 199 19.80 -2.81 17.56
CA LYS A 199 19.66 -4.04 18.35
C LYS A 199 19.60 -5.26 17.46
N LYS A 200 20.33 -6.32 17.83
CA LYS A 200 20.21 -7.68 17.29
C LYS A 200 20.09 -8.68 18.44
N SER A 201 18.86 -9.12 18.70
CA SER A 201 18.51 -9.96 19.84
C SER A 201 18.99 -9.35 21.17
N LYS A 202 20.09 -9.84 21.77
CA LYS A 202 20.67 -9.35 23.03
C LYS A 202 21.87 -8.41 22.85
N SER A 203 22.24 -8.11 21.61
CA SER A 203 23.35 -7.22 21.28
C SER A 203 22.80 -5.84 20.97
N ILE A 204 23.28 -4.80 21.64
CA ILE A 204 22.76 -3.43 21.54
C ILE A 204 23.94 -2.47 21.33
N ALA A 205 23.79 -1.54 20.40
CA ALA A 205 24.57 -0.31 20.33
C ALA A 205 23.60 0.86 20.47
N GLU A 206 23.83 1.75 21.43
CA GLU A 206 22.89 2.82 21.79
C GLU A 206 23.64 4.11 22.11
N LEU A 207 23.26 5.19 21.43
CA LEU A 207 23.66 6.55 21.73
C LEU A 207 22.51 7.25 22.44
N THR A 208 22.76 7.76 23.64
CA THR A 208 21.87 8.64 24.41
C THR A 208 22.54 10.00 24.58
N GLU A 209 21.83 10.98 25.16
CA GLU A 209 22.42 12.29 25.49
C GLU A 209 23.64 12.17 26.42
N SER A 210 23.66 11.17 27.30
CA SER A 210 24.68 11.03 28.35
C SER A 210 25.79 10.03 28.04
N ALA A 211 25.61 9.15 27.05
CA ALA A 211 26.58 8.10 26.79
C ALA A 211 26.43 7.42 25.42
N PHE A 212 27.54 6.89 24.94
CA PHE A 212 27.57 5.84 23.93
C PHE A 212 27.76 4.48 24.61
N ASN A 213 26.84 3.53 24.37
CA ASN A 213 26.78 2.23 25.01
C ASN A 213 26.87 1.10 23.99
N LEU A 214 27.65 0.05 24.31
CA LEU A 214 27.65 -1.25 23.64
C LEU A 214 27.36 -2.34 24.66
N GLU A 215 26.33 -3.15 24.42
CA GLU A 215 25.89 -4.19 25.35
C GLU A 215 25.73 -5.55 24.65
N LYS A 216 26.14 -6.62 25.34
CA LYS A 216 25.90 -8.00 24.95
C LYS A 216 25.60 -8.84 26.19
N ASP A 217 24.32 -9.12 26.40
CA ASP A 217 23.87 -9.81 27.62
C ASP A 217 24.34 -9.04 28.87
N LYS A 218 25.16 -9.60 29.75
CA LYS A 218 25.69 -8.87 30.93
C LYS A 218 26.93 -8.01 30.65
N SER A 219 27.54 -8.13 29.47
CA SER A 219 28.74 -7.33 29.12
C SER A 219 28.34 -5.95 28.63
N LYS A 220 29.00 -4.90 29.13
CA LYS A 220 28.76 -3.51 28.74
C LYS A 220 30.09 -2.75 28.52
N VAL A 221 30.13 -1.91 27.50
CA VAL A 221 31.13 -0.85 27.30
C VAL A 221 30.38 0.47 27.21
N GLN A 222 30.82 1.48 27.96
CA GLN A 222 30.20 2.79 28.03
C GLN A 222 31.26 3.87 27.89
N LEU A 223 31.01 4.84 27.02
CA LEU A 223 31.73 6.11 26.94
C LEU A 223 30.76 7.22 27.36
N SER A 224 31.14 8.01 28.37
CA SER A 224 30.37 9.17 28.84
C SER A 224 31.31 10.30 29.24
N ASP A 225 30.76 11.45 29.63
CA ASP A 225 31.54 12.58 30.15
C ASP A 225 32.35 12.24 31.42
N SER A 226 31.96 11.19 32.14
CA SER A 226 32.69 10.69 33.31
C SER A 226 33.90 9.82 32.94
N GLY A 227 34.01 9.38 31.68
CA GLY A 227 35.11 8.57 31.16
C GLY A 227 34.67 7.31 30.42
N VAL A 228 35.54 6.30 30.41
CA VAL A 228 35.33 5.02 29.72
C VAL A 228 35.18 3.90 30.74
N LYS A 229 34.11 3.12 30.63
CA LYS A 229 33.81 2.00 31.53
C LYS A 229 33.53 0.71 30.77
N MET A 230 34.14 -0.39 31.21
CA MET A 230 33.86 -1.75 30.74
C MET A 230 33.44 -2.61 31.92
N SER A 231 32.36 -3.38 31.79
CA SER A 231 31.88 -4.24 32.87
C SER A 231 31.26 -5.54 32.37
N LYS A 232 31.36 -6.61 33.18
CA LYS A 232 30.63 -7.88 32.97
C LYS A 232 29.53 -8.10 34.00
N THR A 233 29.72 -7.53 35.19
CA THR A 233 28.79 -7.51 36.31
C THR A 233 29.00 -6.19 37.05
N THR A 234 28.16 -5.88 38.03
CA THR A 234 28.40 -4.76 38.96
C THR A 234 29.71 -4.90 39.73
N SER A 235 30.23 -6.12 39.85
CA SER A 235 31.45 -6.42 40.61
C SER A 235 32.71 -6.55 39.76
N ALA A 236 32.63 -6.68 38.43
CA ALA A 236 33.78 -6.84 37.55
C ALA A 236 33.85 -5.68 36.55
N VAL A 237 34.70 -4.69 36.84
CA VAL A 237 34.71 -3.37 36.19
C VAL A 237 36.14 -2.91 35.88
N VAL A 238 36.33 -2.33 34.70
CA VAL A 238 37.49 -1.51 34.31
C VAL A 238 36.98 -0.11 34.00
N GLU A 239 37.58 0.93 34.57
CA GLU A 239 37.10 2.30 34.45
C GLU A 239 38.26 3.28 34.33
N ILE A 240 38.22 4.14 33.31
CA ILE A 240 39.17 5.24 33.08
C ILE A 240 38.38 6.53 33.26
N THR A 241 38.73 7.32 34.25
CA THR A 241 38.15 8.65 34.50
C THR A 241 39.20 9.73 34.26
N SER A 242 38.83 11.00 34.42
CA SER A 242 39.79 12.12 34.39
C SER A 242 40.82 12.09 35.53
N SER A 243 40.54 11.37 36.61
CA SER A 243 41.37 11.35 37.83
C SER A 243 42.08 10.02 38.09
N ALA A 244 41.60 8.91 37.54
CA ALA A 244 42.14 7.59 37.85
C ALA A 244 41.87 6.53 36.78
N ILE A 245 42.69 5.48 36.78
CA ILE A 245 42.45 4.22 36.08
C ILE A 245 42.20 3.13 37.13
N ASN A 246 41.04 2.48 37.05
CA ASN A 246 40.53 1.54 38.05
C ASN A 246 40.28 0.15 37.45
N LEU A 247 40.70 -0.90 38.17
CA LEU A 247 40.31 -2.29 37.95
C LEU A 247 39.68 -2.85 39.24
N LYS A 248 38.46 -3.37 39.16
CA LYS A 248 37.71 -3.87 40.33
C LYS A 248 37.14 -5.27 40.08
N LYS A 249 37.29 -6.17 41.07
CA LYS A 249 36.66 -7.50 41.14
C LYS A 249 36.11 -7.76 42.54
N GLY A 250 34.82 -7.53 42.74
CA GLY A 250 34.18 -7.64 44.05
C GLY A 250 34.74 -6.59 45.00
N SER A 251 35.33 -7.02 46.11
CA SER A 251 35.98 -6.13 47.08
C SER A 251 37.46 -5.86 46.81
N ALA A 252 38.07 -6.55 45.83
CA ALA A 252 39.46 -6.33 45.43
C ALA A 252 39.58 -5.27 44.33
N SER A 253 40.62 -4.42 44.39
CA SER A 253 40.84 -3.36 43.40
C SER A 253 42.30 -2.96 43.19
N VAL A 254 42.61 -2.48 41.98
CA VAL A 254 43.84 -1.77 41.62
C VAL A 254 43.45 -0.40 41.07
N GLU A 255 44.02 0.66 41.61
CA GLU A 255 43.75 2.04 41.18
C GLU A 255 45.08 2.77 40.92
N LEU A 256 45.23 3.35 39.73
CA LEU A 256 46.30 4.29 39.40
C LEU A 256 45.72 5.70 39.48
N SER A 257 46.19 6.51 40.42
CA SER A 257 45.75 7.91 40.59
C SER A 257 46.96 8.83 40.77
N GLY A 258 47.17 9.73 39.82
CA GLY A 258 48.38 10.55 39.74
C GLY A 258 49.65 9.70 39.60
N ASN A 259 50.55 9.79 40.59
CA ASN A 259 51.80 9.03 40.67
C ASN A 259 51.74 7.81 41.62
N LYS A 260 50.54 7.42 42.08
CA LYS A 260 50.34 6.33 43.06
C LYS A 260 49.60 5.15 42.44
N VAL A 261 49.99 3.95 42.89
CA VAL A 261 49.25 2.70 42.65
C VAL A 261 48.70 2.21 44.00
N ASN A 262 47.38 2.16 44.13
CA ASN A 262 46.71 1.66 45.32
C ASN A 262 46.19 0.23 45.08
N LEU A 263 46.52 -0.68 45.99
CA LEU A 263 46.08 -2.08 46.00
C LEU A 263 45.20 -2.32 47.23
N ASN A 264 43.98 -2.81 47.03
CA ASN A 264 43.07 -3.14 48.13
C ASN A 264 42.61 -4.60 48.04
N LYS A 265 42.71 -5.35 49.15
CA LYS A 265 42.31 -6.76 49.29
C LYS A 265 42.88 -7.70 48.20
N GLY A 266 43.99 -7.31 47.56
CA GLY A 266 44.76 -8.15 46.63
C GLY A 266 45.99 -8.71 47.34
N SER A 267 46.29 -10.00 47.15
CA SER A 267 47.60 -10.55 47.50
C SER A 267 48.63 -10.05 46.48
N HIS A 268 49.62 -9.29 46.91
CA HIS A 268 50.77 -8.96 46.07
C HIS A 268 51.69 -10.18 46.01
N THR A 269 51.68 -10.91 44.90
CA THR A 269 52.62 -12.00 44.65
C THR A 269 53.67 -11.47 43.69
N THR A 270 54.85 -11.10 44.19
CA THR A 270 56.04 -10.93 43.34
C THR A 270 56.38 -12.30 42.77
N MET A 271 56.27 -12.47 41.45
CA MET A 271 56.95 -13.56 40.73
C MET A 271 58.40 -13.19 40.51
#